data_AF-A0AA86N116-F1
#
_entry.id   AF-A0AA86N116-F1
#
_cell.length_a   1.000
_cell.length_b   1.000
_cell.length_c   1.000
_cell.angle_alpha   90.00
_cell.angle_beta   90.00
_cell.angle_gamma   90.00
#
_symmetry.space_group_name_H-M   'P 1'
#
loop_
_entity.id
_entity.type
_entity.pdbx_description
1 polymer ?
#
loop_
_entity_poly.entity_id
_entity_poly.type
_entity_poly.pdbx_seq_one_letter_code
_entity_poly.pdbx_strand_id
1 'polypeptide(L)'
;MSKDEFIDWMLYIMDRSPAPDSGERTYDYLKEHTARLLDHEPEERGVALEALRSWLAIRRAPESMVAAMLAADLKLIELREDLHRLLEDIEAGRSNFNPRMKAYYAERAHNYLTALYNIPPE
;
A
#
# COMPACT_ATOMS: atom_id res chain seq x y z
N MET A 1 16.69 0.92 7.85
CA MET A 1 16.68 2.13 7.00
C MET A 1 15.79 3.19 7.63
N SER A 2 15.83 4.42 7.17
CA SER A 2 14.86 5.46 7.55
C SER A 2 13.58 5.34 6.71
N LYS A 3 12.50 5.97 7.18
CA LYS A 3 11.21 6.03 6.47
C LYS A 3 11.34 6.61 5.05
N ASP A 4 12.14 7.65 4.88
CA ASP A 4 12.34 8.28 3.57
C ASP A 4 13.18 7.39 2.63
N GLU A 5 14.23 6.73 3.15
CA GLU A 5 15.00 5.74 2.39
C GLU A 5 14.15 4.55 1.96
N PHE A 6 13.20 4.09 2.79
CA PHE A 6 12.27 3.03 2.44
C PHE A 6 11.32 3.46 1.31
N ILE A 7 10.82 4.69 1.35
CA ILE A 7 9.99 5.26 0.27
C ILE A 7 10.79 5.33 -1.03
N ASP A 8 12.00 5.87 -0.99
CA ASP A 8 12.88 5.97 -2.15
C ASP A 8 13.21 4.59 -2.72
N TRP A 9 13.44 3.61 -1.84
CA TRP A 9 13.64 2.22 -2.23
C TRP A 9 12.40 1.62 -2.92
N MET A 10 11.20 1.82 -2.40
CA MET A 10 9.97 1.35 -3.08
C MET A 10 9.81 1.98 -4.46
N LEU A 11 10.05 3.30 -4.58
CA LEU A 11 10.00 4.01 -5.86
C LEU A 11 11.04 3.46 -6.85
N TYR A 12 12.26 3.22 -6.37
CA TYR A 12 13.32 2.60 -7.16
C TYR A 12 12.93 1.20 -7.67
N ILE A 13 12.31 0.37 -6.82
CA ILE A 13 11.85 -0.97 -7.22
C ILE A 13 10.72 -0.88 -8.25
N MET A 14 9.81 0.08 -8.09
CA MET A 14 8.73 0.30 -9.06
C MET A 14 9.25 0.74 -10.43
N ASP A 15 10.28 1.61 -10.47
CA ASP A 15 10.92 2.08 -11.69
C ASP A 15 11.73 0.98 -12.40
N ARG A 16 12.35 0.07 -11.64
CA ARG A 16 13.22 -1.00 -12.15
C ARG A 16 12.58 -2.38 -12.21
N SER A 17 11.26 -2.46 -12.02
CA SER A 17 10.50 -3.68 -12.22
C SER A 17 10.85 -4.33 -13.56
N PRO A 18 10.87 -5.68 -13.66
CA PRO A 18 11.14 -6.38 -14.92
C PRO A 18 10.11 -6.07 -16.02
N ALA A 19 8.98 -5.44 -15.68
CA ALA A 19 7.98 -4.97 -16.64
C ALA A 19 7.31 -3.67 -16.12
N PRO A 20 8.02 -2.51 -16.18
CA PRO A 20 7.55 -1.28 -15.56
C PRO A 20 6.23 -0.78 -16.17
N ASP A 21 6.03 -1.00 -17.47
CA ASP A 21 4.81 -0.63 -18.20
C ASP A 21 3.60 -1.54 -17.89
N SER A 22 3.83 -2.69 -17.26
CA SER A 22 2.79 -3.71 -17.05
C SER A 22 1.95 -3.50 -15.79
N GLY A 23 2.27 -2.52 -14.93
CA GLY A 23 1.52 -2.20 -13.70
C GLY A 23 1.45 -3.35 -12.69
N GLU A 24 0.62 -4.36 -12.96
CA GLU A 24 0.45 -5.57 -12.15
C GLU A 24 1.78 -6.27 -11.84
N ARG A 25 2.61 -6.54 -12.85
CA ARG A 25 3.93 -7.17 -12.63
C ARG A 25 4.86 -6.32 -11.76
N THR A 26 4.76 -4.99 -11.85
CA THR A 26 5.53 -4.07 -11.01
C THR A 26 5.10 -4.16 -9.56
N TYR A 27 3.80 -4.26 -9.31
CA TYR A 27 3.26 -4.39 -7.96
C TYR A 27 3.56 -5.75 -7.33
N ASP A 28 3.48 -6.84 -8.10
CA ASP A 28 3.90 -8.17 -7.66
C ASP A 28 5.39 -8.20 -7.29
N TYR A 29 6.23 -7.58 -8.12
CA TYR A 29 7.66 -7.48 -7.87
C TYR A 29 7.96 -6.68 -6.60
N LEU A 30 7.29 -5.54 -6.41
CA LEU A 30 7.41 -4.74 -5.19
C LEU A 30 6.97 -5.53 -3.95
N LYS A 31 5.82 -6.20 -4.01
CA LYS A 31 5.31 -7.04 -2.93
C LYS A 31 6.32 -8.11 -2.52
N GLU A 32 6.87 -8.83 -3.48
CA GLU A 32 7.84 -9.89 -3.21
C GLU A 32 9.09 -9.35 -2.51
N HIS A 33 9.60 -8.20 -2.97
CA HIS A 33 10.78 -7.58 -2.37
C HIS A 33 10.51 -7.05 -0.96
N THR A 34 9.34 -6.44 -0.74
CA THR A 34 8.94 -5.97 0.58
C THR A 34 8.74 -7.12 1.55
N ALA A 35 8.09 -8.21 1.12
CA ALA A 35 7.96 -9.42 1.93
C ALA A 35 9.34 -9.97 2.34
N ARG A 36 10.25 -10.13 1.37
CA ARG A 36 11.61 -10.60 1.63
C ARG A 36 12.35 -9.70 2.63
N LEU A 37 12.24 -8.38 2.49
CA LEU A 37 12.86 -7.45 3.43
C LEU A 37 12.32 -7.63 4.86
N LEU A 38 10.99 -7.71 5.02
CA LEU A 38 10.38 -7.87 6.35
C LEU A 38 10.65 -9.23 6.98
N ASP A 39 10.82 -10.28 6.18
CA ASP A 39 11.19 -11.62 6.65
C ASP A 39 12.65 -11.67 7.11
N HIS A 40 13.56 -10.97 6.42
CA HIS A 40 14.99 -10.96 6.73
C HIS A 40 15.37 -9.94 7.82
N GLU A 41 14.68 -8.81 7.88
CA GLU A 41 14.95 -7.71 8.80
C GLU A 41 13.64 -7.29 9.50
N PRO A 42 13.13 -8.08 10.47
CA PRO A 42 11.85 -7.79 11.14
C PRO A 42 11.79 -6.42 11.83
N GLU A 43 12.93 -5.86 12.22
CA GLU A 43 13.06 -4.50 12.76
C GLU A 43 12.62 -3.42 11.77
N GLU A 44 12.71 -3.68 10.46
CA GLU A 44 12.27 -2.76 9.40
C GLU A 44 10.74 -2.68 9.31
N ARG A 45 10.00 -3.58 9.99
CA ARG A 45 8.53 -3.54 10.00
C ARG A 45 8.00 -2.18 10.47
N GLY A 46 8.58 -1.61 11.52
CA GLY A 46 8.17 -0.29 12.02
C GLY A 46 8.34 0.80 10.95
N VAL A 47 9.49 0.78 10.26
CA VAL A 47 9.82 1.72 9.19
C VAL A 47 8.89 1.57 7.99
N ALA A 48 8.62 0.33 7.58
CA ALA A 48 7.68 0.02 6.53
C ALA A 48 6.27 0.53 6.86
N LEU A 49 5.79 0.31 8.10
CA LEU A 49 4.49 0.80 8.54
C LEU A 49 4.40 2.33 8.48
N GLU A 50 5.44 3.05 8.90
CA GLU A 50 5.49 4.52 8.81
C GLU A 50 5.52 5.03 7.35
N ALA A 51 6.28 4.36 6.49
CA ALA A 51 6.37 4.70 5.07
C ALA A 51 5.03 4.49 4.37
N LEU A 52 4.40 3.32 4.57
CA LEU A 52 3.09 3.00 3.99
C LEU A 52 1.99 3.92 4.52
N ARG A 53 2.00 4.26 5.81
CA ARG A 53 1.07 5.26 6.37
C ARG A 53 1.24 6.63 5.70
N SER A 54 2.48 7.03 5.43
CA SER A 54 2.76 8.26 4.70
C SER A 54 2.17 8.23 3.29
N TRP A 55 2.30 7.12 2.57
CA TRP A 55 1.70 6.94 1.24
C TRP A 55 0.16 6.89 1.25
N LEU A 56 -0.45 6.25 2.25
CA LEU A 56 -1.92 6.28 2.44
C LEU A 56 -2.43 7.72 2.65
N ALA A 57 -1.70 8.53 3.43
CA ALA A 57 -2.09 9.90 3.74
C ALA A 57 -2.06 10.86 2.53
N ILE A 58 -1.34 10.54 1.45
CA ILE A 58 -1.30 11.35 0.22
C ILE A 58 -2.65 11.32 -0.51
N ARG A 59 -3.42 10.24 -0.34
CA ARG A 59 -4.76 10.02 -0.94
C ARG A 59 -4.76 10.17 -2.46
N ARG A 60 -3.76 9.59 -3.13
CA ARG A 60 -3.60 9.62 -4.59
C ARG A 60 -3.09 8.28 -5.13
N ALA A 61 -3.31 8.05 -6.42
CA ALA A 61 -2.72 6.93 -7.13
C ALA A 61 -1.41 7.35 -7.81
N PRO A 62 -0.41 6.45 -7.93
CA PRO A 62 -0.48 5.05 -7.49
C PRO A 62 -0.21 4.82 -5.99
N GLU A 63 0.42 5.76 -5.29
CA GLU A 63 1.07 5.53 -3.99
C GLU A 63 0.11 4.99 -2.90
N SER A 64 -1.04 5.62 -2.70
CA SER A 64 -1.99 5.17 -1.68
C SER A 64 -2.60 3.80 -2.02
N MET A 65 -2.73 3.46 -3.31
CA MET A 65 -3.23 2.14 -3.73
C MET A 65 -2.17 1.05 -3.59
N VAL A 66 -0.91 1.38 -3.86
CA VAL A 66 0.21 0.47 -3.62
C VAL A 66 0.36 0.21 -2.13
N ALA A 67 0.26 1.25 -1.29
CA ALA A 67 0.32 1.08 0.15
C ALA A 67 -0.84 0.23 0.70
N ALA A 68 -2.05 0.45 0.20
CA ALA A 68 -3.22 -0.36 0.56
C ALA A 68 -3.06 -1.84 0.16
N MET A 69 -2.55 -2.08 -1.06
CA MET A 69 -2.26 -3.43 -1.54
C MET A 69 -1.21 -4.13 -0.68
N LEU A 70 -0.07 -3.49 -0.43
CA LEU A 70 0.99 -4.04 0.42
C LEU A 70 0.50 -4.31 1.84
N ALA A 71 -0.31 -3.41 2.40
CA ALA A 71 -0.90 -3.61 3.71
C ALA A 71 -1.73 -4.90 3.77
N ALA A 72 -2.65 -5.08 2.82
CA ALA A 72 -3.49 -6.28 2.75
C ALA A 72 -2.68 -7.55 2.49
N ASP A 73 -1.82 -7.53 1.48
CA ASP A 73 -1.09 -8.71 1.02
C ASP A 73 -0.03 -9.20 2.01
N LEU A 74 0.58 -8.27 2.76
CA LEU A 74 1.57 -8.56 3.80
C LEU A 74 0.93 -8.63 5.20
N LYS A 75 -0.41 -8.61 5.28
CA LYS A 75 -1.17 -8.74 6.54
C LYS A 75 -0.75 -7.73 7.62
N LEU A 76 -0.50 -6.49 7.20
CA LEU A 76 -0.12 -5.38 8.08
C LEU A 76 -1.37 -4.80 8.76
N ILE A 77 -1.88 -5.53 9.75
CA ILE A 77 -3.11 -5.20 10.48
C ILE A 77 -3.06 -3.82 11.17
N GLU A 78 -1.85 -3.33 11.46
CA GLU A 78 -1.57 -2.03 12.06
C GLU A 78 -2.00 -0.86 11.16
N LEU A 79 -2.24 -1.10 9.86
CA LEU A 79 -2.69 -0.11 8.89
C LEU A 79 -4.21 -0.14 8.63
N ARG A 80 -4.97 -1.02 9.31
CA ARG A 80 -6.44 -1.16 9.12
C ARG A 80 -7.17 0.18 9.23
N GLU A 81 -6.91 0.94 10.30
CA GLU A 81 -7.55 2.24 10.53
C GLU A 81 -7.17 3.28 9.49
N ASP A 82 -5.92 3.29 9.04
CA ASP A 82 -5.45 4.22 8.00
C ASP A 82 -6.09 3.89 6.64
N LEU A 83 -6.28 2.60 6.34
CA LEU A 83 -6.96 2.14 5.13
C LEU A 83 -8.47 2.39 5.17
N HIS A 84 -9.11 2.23 6.34
CA HIS A 84 -10.50 2.60 6.53
C HIS A 84 -10.73 4.09 6.26
N ARG A 85 -9.91 4.96 6.85
CA ARG A 85 -9.94 6.42 6.59
C ARG A 85 -9.73 6.75 5.11
N LEU A 86 -8.81 6.08 4.44
CA LEU A 86 -8.59 6.25 2.99
C LEU A 86 -9.87 5.95 2.21
N LEU A 87 -10.55 4.83 2.51
CA LEU A 87 -11.81 4.45 1.85
C LEU A 87 -12.89 5.52 2.07
N GLU A 88 -13.10 5.96 3.31
CA GLU A 88 -14.06 7.03 3.63
C GLU A 88 -13.77 8.32 2.86
N ASP A 89 -12.50 8.70 2.73
CA ASP A 89 -12.10 9.89 1.98
C ASP A 89 -12.28 9.75 0.47
N ILE A 90 -12.10 8.55 -0.08
CA ILE A 90 -12.43 8.26 -1.48
C ILE A 90 -13.94 8.41 -1.68
N GLU A 91 -14.75 7.73 -0.87
CA GLU A 91 -16.21 7.72 -0.96
C GLU A 91 -16.83 9.10 -0.73
N ALA A 92 -16.27 9.89 0.18
CA ALA A 92 -16.69 11.27 0.41
C ALA A 92 -16.15 12.27 -0.62
N GLY A 93 -15.23 11.86 -1.50
CA GLY A 93 -14.60 12.76 -2.48
C GLY A 93 -13.60 13.76 -1.87
N ARG A 94 -13.02 13.44 -0.71
CA ARG A 94 -11.99 14.22 0.00
C ARG A 94 -10.57 13.72 -0.30
N SER A 95 -10.37 13.22 -1.52
CA SER A 95 -9.13 12.59 -1.97
C SER A 95 -8.71 13.14 -3.33
N ASN A 96 -7.43 12.96 -3.67
CA ASN A 96 -6.82 13.47 -4.90
C ASN A 96 -6.83 12.41 -6.03
N PHE A 97 -7.69 11.39 -5.93
CA PHE A 97 -7.86 10.41 -7.00
C PHE A 97 -8.59 11.00 -8.20
N ASN A 98 -8.37 10.39 -9.37
CA ASN A 98 -9.11 10.73 -10.57
C ASN A 98 -10.63 10.52 -10.33
N PRO A 99 -11.47 11.57 -10.41
CA PRO A 99 -12.90 11.46 -10.12
C PRO A 99 -13.64 10.44 -10.98
N ARG A 100 -13.20 10.24 -12.24
CA ARG A 100 -13.80 9.25 -13.16
C ARG A 100 -13.52 7.81 -12.75
N MET A 101 -12.48 7.58 -11.96
CA MET A 101 -12.04 6.27 -11.47
C MET A 101 -12.35 6.08 -9.98
N LYS A 102 -13.11 7.00 -9.36
CA LYS A 102 -13.40 6.96 -7.92
C LYS A 102 -14.03 5.64 -7.48
N ALA A 103 -15.03 5.15 -8.21
CA ALA A 103 -15.68 3.87 -7.89
C ALA A 103 -14.69 2.70 -7.91
N TYR A 104 -13.80 2.67 -8.90
CA TYR A 104 -12.74 1.68 -9.01
C TYR A 104 -11.78 1.72 -7.80
N TYR A 105 -11.33 2.91 -7.38
CA TYR A 105 -10.44 3.02 -6.22
C TYR A 105 -11.13 2.68 -4.90
N ALA A 106 -12.40 3.06 -4.74
CA ALA A 106 -13.19 2.71 -3.55
C ALA A 106 -13.36 1.19 -3.44
N GLU A 107 -13.73 0.52 -4.53
CA GLU A 107 -13.87 -0.94 -4.58
C GLU A 107 -12.56 -1.64 -4.24
N ARG A 108 -11.43 -1.18 -4.81
CA ARG A 108 -10.10 -1.71 -4.49
C ARG A 108 -9.74 -1.53 -3.01
N ALA A 109 -9.91 -0.33 -2.47
CA ALA A 109 -9.62 -0.04 -1.06
C ALA A 109 -10.50 -0.87 -0.12
N HIS A 110 -11.79 -1.04 -0.45
CA HIS A 110 -12.72 -1.89 0.27
C HIS A 110 -12.27 -3.36 0.29
N ASN A 111 -11.84 -3.89 -0.85
CA ASN A 111 -11.34 -5.27 -0.94
C ASN A 111 -10.08 -5.49 -0.09
N TYR A 112 -9.12 -4.56 -0.13
CA TYR A 112 -7.91 -4.63 0.70
C TYR A 112 -8.24 -4.53 2.20
N LEU A 113 -9.16 -3.64 2.58
CA LEU A 113 -9.60 -3.50 3.96
C LEU A 113 -10.30 -4.78 4.46
N THR A 114 -11.15 -5.36 3.62
CA THR A 114 -11.84 -6.62 3.92
C THR A 114 -10.85 -7.76 4.13
N ALA A 115 -9.81 -7.85 3.29
CA ALA A 115 -8.74 -8.82 3.45
C ALA A 115 -8.05 -8.68 4.83
N LEU A 116 -7.84 -7.44 5.29
CA LEU A 116 -7.26 -7.20 6.62
C LEU A 116 -8.20 -7.59 7.76
N TYR A 117 -9.52 -7.37 7.66
CA TYR A 117 -10.47 -7.76 8.71
C TYR A 117 -10.63 -9.28 8.85
N ASN A 118 -10.42 -10.03 7.77
CA ASN A 118 -10.58 -11.49 7.75
C ASN A 118 -9.33 -12.27 8.20
N ILE A 119 -8.33 -11.59 8.77
CA ILE A 119 -7.15 -12.25 9.35
C ILE A 119 -7.54 -12.77 10.75
N PRO A 120 -7.52 -14.09 10.99
CA PRO A 120 -7.85 -14.66 12.29
C PRO A 120 -6.87 -14.17 13.37
N PRO A 121 -7.31 -14.01 14.64
CA PRO A 121 -6.40 -13.74 15.74
C PRO A 121 -5.43 -14.91 15.91
N GLU A 122 -4.13 -14.60 16.05
CA GLU A 122 -3.05 -15.57 16.37
C GLU A 122 -3.16 -16.11 17.79
#